data_AF-A0A9P6D6U1-F1
#
_entry.id   AF-A0A9P6D6U1-F1
#
_cell.length_a   1.000
_cell.length_b   1.000
_cell.length_c   1.000
_cell.angle_alpha   90.00
_cell.angle_beta   90.00
_cell.angle_gamma   90.00
#
_symmetry.space_group_name_H-M   'P 1'
#
loop_
_entity.id
_entity.type
_entity.pdbx_description
1 polymer ?
#
loop_
_entity_poly.entity_id
_entity_poly.type
_entity_poly.pdbx_seq_one_letter_code
_entity_poly.pdbx_strand_id
1 'polypeptide(L)'
;MRFFPLSELPVELVLEILRLAALPALHGPAQSRSNLSKAPALAYTNACTLALVSHRVREAIMPYLLHTVVFSSQKSLNLFLRTLRQQQQWAAQYSTLSIDYARHIRRIWSTECHEPIVNQSTDRYQDYSLLYPIFTKAYDIGLNVQATHLLFEALNHPNLYSNRAPAWNCKRLTIAGDNLRWNALITTAPGHTFLRQLTHLTIWSVATSIEAHAPSGIPDWVYKVPLEFMPNLTHFAFSLDVLCPGSLAMPILVYALPEETRGIEPGGMAFRRWLQSSIPLDSDAFIRYLDLHELVISRNVCWETAFLRGDNNVWVQKPARRTRRA
;
A
#
# COMPACT_ATOMS: atom_id res chain seq x y z
N MET A 1 -7.13 -11.35 -42.17
CA MET A 1 -7.51 -11.44 -40.74
C MET A 1 -9.01 -11.65 -40.67
N ARG A 2 -9.49 -12.76 -40.10
CA ARG A 2 -10.92 -12.92 -39.79
C ARG A 2 -11.18 -12.13 -38.51
N PHE A 3 -12.07 -11.16 -38.57
CA PHE A 3 -12.51 -10.41 -37.39
C PHE A 3 -13.46 -11.31 -36.58
N PHE A 4 -13.24 -11.39 -35.27
CA PHE A 4 -14.09 -12.14 -34.35
C PHE A 4 -14.81 -11.13 -33.45
N PRO A 5 -16.09 -10.80 -33.71
CA PRO A 5 -16.78 -9.74 -33.01
C PRO A 5 -17.07 -10.13 -31.56
N LEU A 6 -16.73 -9.24 -30.62
CA LEU A 6 -17.01 -9.45 -29.19
C LEU A 6 -18.50 -9.65 -28.89
N SER A 7 -19.39 -9.16 -29.74
CA SER A 7 -20.85 -9.30 -29.60
C SER A 7 -21.36 -10.73 -29.83
N GLU A 8 -20.57 -11.60 -30.47
CA GLU A 8 -20.94 -13.01 -30.69
C GLU A 8 -20.53 -13.92 -29.53
N LEU A 9 -19.81 -13.39 -28.53
CA LEU A 9 -19.41 -14.15 -27.34
C LEU A 9 -20.49 -14.12 -26.25
N PRO A 10 -20.63 -15.22 -25.49
CA PRO A 10 -21.31 -15.22 -24.20
C PRO A 10 -20.81 -14.09 -23.29
N VAL A 11 -21.72 -13.47 -22.55
CA VAL A 11 -21.41 -12.29 -21.72
C VAL A 11 -20.36 -12.60 -20.66
N GLU A 12 -20.34 -13.82 -20.14
CA GLU A 12 -19.38 -14.29 -19.15
C GLU A 12 -17.96 -14.31 -19.74
N LEU A 13 -17.81 -14.74 -21.00
CA LEU A 13 -16.53 -14.73 -21.70
C LEU A 13 -16.08 -13.30 -22.01
N VAL A 14 -16.99 -12.42 -22.41
CA VAL A 14 -16.66 -11.00 -22.63
C VAL A 14 -16.17 -10.37 -21.32
N LEU A 15 -16.86 -10.59 -20.20
CA LEU A 15 -16.47 -10.05 -18.90
C LEU A 15 -15.12 -10.60 -18.44
N GLU A 16 -14.83 -11.87 -18.69
CA GLU A 16 -13.54 -12.47 -18.36
C GLU A 16 -12.41 -11.90 -19.23
N ILE A 17 -12.63 -11.71 -20.52
CA ILE A 17 -11.68 -11.03 -21.42
C ILE A 17 -11.41 -9.60 -20.93
N LEU A 18 -12.46 -8.84 -20.62
CA LEU A 18 -12.34 -7.48 -20.10
C LEU A 18 -11.60 -7.45 -18.77
N ARG A 19 -11.88 -8.40 -17.86
CA ARG A 19 -11.18 -8.55 -16.59
C ARG A 19 -9.70 -8.76 -16.81
N LEU A 20 -9.32 -9.77 -17.59
CA LEU A 20 -7.92 -10.12 -17.87
C LEU A 20 -7.18 -8.97 -18.57
N ALA A 21 -7.83 -8.29 -19.52
CA ALA A 21 -7.25 -7.15 -20.22
C ALA A 21 -7.11 -5.89 -19.35
N ALA A 22 -7.94 -5.76 -18.30
CA ALA A 22 -7.89 -4.65 -17.36
C ALA A 22 -6.90 -4.86 -16.22
N LEU A 23 -6.36 -6.08 -16.03
CA LEU A 23 -5.32 -6.34 -15.03
C LEU A 23 -4.03 -5.57 -15.35
N PRO A 24 -3.29 -5.11 -14.32
CA PRO A 24 -2.07 -4.38 -14.53
C PRO A 24 -1.02 -5.25 -15.24
N ALA A 25 -0.46 -4.76 -16.34
CA ALA A 25 0.56 -5.47 -17.11
C ALA A 25 1.93 -5.38 -16.41
N LEU A 26 2.12 -6.17 -15.35
CA LEU A 26 3.30 -6.10 -14.47
C LEU A 26 4.54 -6.85 -14.99
N HIS A 27 4.44 -7.62 -16.08
CA HIS A 27 5.51 -8.50 -16.58
C HIS A 27 5.76 -8.37 -18.09
N GLY A 28 5.47 -7.20 -18.68
CA GLY A 28 5.58 -7.00 -20.13
C GLY A 28 6.97 -6.56 -20.62
N PRO A 29 7.31 -6.79 -21.92
CA PRO A 29 8.56 -6.36 -22.56
C PRO A 29 8.74 -4.82 -22.62
N ALA A 30 7.72 -4.06 -22.22
CA ALA A 30 7.80 -2.61 -22.01
C ALA A 30 8.66 -2.21 -20.80
N GLN A 31 9.11 -3.15 -19.96
CA GLN A 31 10.10 -2.95 -18.89
C GLN A 31 11.55 -2.95 -19.38
N SER A 32 11.79 -2.61 -20.64
CA SER A 32 13.11 -2.14 -21.06
C SER A 32 13.57 -1.02 -20.11
N ARG A 33 14.83 -1.09 -19.65
CA ARG A 33 15.41 -0.18 -18.64
C ARG A 33 15.14 1.32 -18.87
N SER A 34 14.84 1.73 -20.11
CA SER A 34 14.49 3.10 -20.49
C SER A 34 13.08 3.57 -20.09
N ASN A 35 12.14 2.68 -19.78
CA ASN A 35 10.72 3.03 -19.52
C ASN A 35 10.25 2.79 -18.07
N LEU A 36 11.17 2.41 -17.19
CA LEU A 36 10.88 2.08 -15.79
C LEU A 36 10.23 3.24 -15.00
N SER A 37 10.61 4.49 -15.26
CA SER A 37 9.95 5.67 -14.67
C SER A 37 8.48 5.83 -15.07
N LYS A 38 8.05 5.16 -16.15
CA LYS A 38 6.66 5.16 -16.64
C LYS A 38 5.92 3.88 -16.28
N ALA A 39 6.56 2.91 -15.62
CA ALA A 39 5.96 1.60 -15.37
C ALA A 39 4.61 1.67 -14.61
N PRO A 40 4.44 2.48 -13.54
CA PRO A 40 3.14 2.63 -12.88
C PRO A 40 2.07 3.21 -13.80
N ALA A 41 2.42 4.17 -14.65
CA ALA A 41 1.50 4.82 -15.58
C ALA A 41 1.09 3.90 -16.75
N LEU A 42 1.99 3.01 -17.18
CA LEU A 42 1.73 2.05 -18.27
C LEU A 42 0.98 0.81 -17.79
N ALA A 43 0.99 0.51 -16.49
CA ALA A 43 0.37 -0.68 -15.94
C ALA A 43 -1.11 -0.83 -16.33
N TYR A 44 -1.84 0.29 -16.40
CA TYR A 44 -3.28 0.32 -16.66
C TYR A 44 -3.68 0.87 -18.04
N THR A 45 -2.75 0.96 -19.01
CA THR A 45 -3.07 1.54 -20.32
C THR A 45 -4.24 0.81 -21.01
N ASN A 46 -4.24 -0.52 -21.00
CA ASN A 46 -5.32 -1.31 -21.60
C ASN A 46 -6.67 -1.05 -20.92
N ALA A 47 -6.70 -1.04 -19.58
CA ALA A 47 -7.89 -0.73 -18.81
C ALA A 47 -8.40 0.68 -19.16
N CYS A 48 -7.53 1.69 -19.21
CA CYS A 48 -7.92 3.05 -19.60
C CYS A 48 -8.50 3.11 -21.01
N THR A 49 -7.93 2.40 -21.99
CA THR A 49 -8.47 2.35 -23.36
C THR A 49 -9.83 1.65 -23.41
N LEU A 50 -9.99 0.54 -22.69
CA LEU A 50 -11.27 -0.17 -22.60
C LEU A 50 -12.36 0.70 -21.95
N ALA A 51 -11.99 1.55 -20.98
CA ALA A 51 -12.90 2.48 -20.31
C ALA A 51 -13.62 3.45 -21.25
N LEU A 52 -13.05 3.68 -22.43
CA LEU A 52 -13.52 4.64 -23.42
C LEU A 52 -14.44 4.01 -24.47
N VAL A 53 -14.52 2.68 -24.54
CA VAL A 53 -15.28 1.96 -25.58
C VAL A 53 -16.79 2.19 -25.41
N SER A 54 -17.31 1.98 -24.20
CA SER A 54 -18.72 2.22 -23.88
C SER A 54 -18.93 2.36 -22.38
N HIS A 55 -20.09 2.88 -21.97
CA HIS A 55 -20.48 2.95 -20.56
C HIS A 55 -20.48 1.57 -19.87
N ARG A 56 -21.01 0.53 -20.52
CA ARG A 56 -21.05 -0.84 -19.97
C ARG A 56 -19.66 -1.44 -19.79
N VAL A 57 -18.78 -1.23 -20.78
CA VAL A 57 -17.39 -1.67 -20.68
C VAL A 57 -16.70 -0.94 -19.54
N ARG A 58 -16.86 0.39 -19.46
CA ARG A 58 -16.37 1.22 -18.36
C ARG A 58 -16.79 0.66 -17.01
N GLU A 59 -18.09 0.45 -16.80
CA GLU A 59 -18.64 -0.09 -15.55
C GLU A 59 -18.02 -1.45 -15.19
N ALA A 60 -17.86 -2.34 -16.16
CA ALA A 60 -17.27 -3.66 -15.96
C ALA A 60 -15.78 -3.62 -15.58
N ILE A 61 -15.01 -2.67 -16.13
CA ILE A 61 -13.56 -2.60 -15.91
C ILE A 61 -13.15 -1.77 -14.69
N MET A 62 -13.98 -0.81 -14.24
CA MET A 62 -13.65 0.11 -13.15
C MET A 62 -13.22 -0.59 -11.85
N PRO A 63 -13.83 -1.72 -11.43
CA PRO A 63 -13.37 -2.45 -10.26
C PRO A 63 -11.90 -2.89 -10.34
N TYR A 64 -11.41 -3.21 -11.54
CA TYR A 64 -10.04 -3.66 -11.76
C TYR A 64 -9.08 -2.49 -11.93
N LEU A 65 -9.49 -1.46 -12.69
CA LEU A 65 -8.71 -0.24 -12.88
C LEU A 65 -8.47 0.50 -11.56
N LEU A 66 -9.51 0.62 -10.73
CA LEU A 66 -9.45 1.37 -9.47
C LEU A 66 -8.96 0.51 -8.30
N HIS A 67 -8.75 -0.80 -8.48
CA HIS A 67 -8.38 -1.69 -7.38
C HIS A 67 -7.12 -1.21 -6.64
N THR A 68 -6.11 -0.73 -7.37
CA THR A 68 -4.85 -0.22 -6.83
C THR A 68 -4.51 1.11 -7.46
N VAL A 69 -4.51 2.17 -6.65
CA VAL A 69 -4.23 3.54 -7.08
C VAL A 69 -2.86 3.98 -6.54
N VAL A 70 -2.01 4.52 -7.41
CA VAL A 70 -0.66 4.98 -7.06
C VAL A 70 -0.54 6.46 -7.39
N PHE A 71 -0.23 7.27 -6.39
CA PHE A 71 0.07 8.70 -6.54
C PHE A 71 1.58 8.92 -6.50
N SER A 72 2.22 8.88 -7.67
CA SER A 72 3.67 9.08 -7.77
C SER A 72 4.09 10.55 -7.57
N SER A 73 3.17 11.50 -7.71
CA SER A 73 3.45 12.94 -7.59
C SER A 73 2.24 13.74 -7.11
N GLN A 74 2.50 14.96 -6.60
CA GLN A 74 1.44 15.92 -6.26
C GLN A 74 0.48 16.16 -7.43
N LYS A 75 0.99 16.23 -8.66
CA LYS A 75 0.15 16.44 -9.86
C LYS A 75 -0.87 15.31 -10.02
N SER A 76 -0.45 14.06 -9.82
CA SER A 76 -1.35 12.90 -9.92
C SER A 76 -2.43 12.91 -8.84
N LEU A 77 -2.06 13.28 -7.60
CA LEU A 77 -3.01 13.46 -6.51
C LEU A 77 -4.03 14.55 -6.81
N ASN A 78 -3.58 15.71 -7.31
CA ASN A 78 -4.45 16.83 -7.64
C ASN A 78 -5.47 16.49 -8.73
N LEU A 79 -5.02 15.78 -9.77
CA LEU A 79 -5.91 15.29 -10.81
C LEU A 79 -6.95 14.35 -10.22
N PHE A 80 -6.53 13.44 -9.34
CA PHE A 80 -7.44 12.50 -8.69
C PHE A 80 -8.46 13.21 -7.80
N LEU A 81 -8.06 14.19 -6.99
CA LEU A 81 -8.99 15.01 -6.18
C LEU A 81 -10.03 15.73 -7.05
N ARG A 82 -9.60 16.30 -8.20
CA ARG A 82 -10.53 16.90 -9.17
C ARG A 82 -11.51 15.86 -9.73
N THR A 83 -11.02 14.67 -10.04
CA THR A 83 -11.87 13.56 -10.48
C THR A 83 -12.88 13.17 -9.40
N LEU A 84 -12.49 13.09 -8.13
CA LEU A 84 -13.43 12.79 -7.03
C LEU A 84 -14.52 13.86 -6.89
N ARG A 85 -14.17 15.15 -6.98
CA ARG A 85 -15.16 16.24 -7.00
C ARG A 85 -16.13 16.09 -8.15
N GLN A 86 -15.61 15.78 -9.34
CA GLN A 86 -16.44 15.54 -10.52
C GLN A 86 -17.36 14.32 -10.34
N GLN A 87 -16.88 13.23 -9.72
CA GLN A 87 -17.72 12.07 -9.42
C GLN A 87 -18.85 12.40 -8.43
N GLN A 88 -18.58 13.23 -7.41
CA GLN A 88 -19.61 13.70 -6.48
C GLN A 88 -20.67 14.53 -7.19
N GLN A 89 -20.28 15.42 -8.10
CA GLN A 89 -21.21 16.21 -8.92
C GLN A 89 -22.07 15.30 -9.82
N TRP A 90 -21.44 14.32 -10.49
CA TRP A 90 -22.17 13.34 -11.30
C TRP A 90 -23.12 12.49 -10.48
N ALA A 91 -22.73 12.09 -9.26
CA ALA A 91 -23.60 11.35 -8.35
C ALA A 91 -24.83 12.18 -7.95
N ALA A 92 -24.63 13.46 -7.62
CA ALA A 92 -25.72 14.38 -7.26
C ALA A 92 -26.70 14.63 -8.42
N GLN A 93 -26.23 14.52 -9.66
CA GLN A 93 -27.03 14.67 -10.87
C GLN A 93 -27.61 13.33 -11.38
N TYR A 94 -27.45 12.23 -10.64
CA TYR A 94 -27.84 10.88 -11.08
C TYR A 94 -27.27 10.50 -12.46
N SER A 95 -26.07 11.00 -12.79
CA SER A 95 -25.42 10.70 -14.05
C SER A 95 -25.01 9.23 -14.10
N THR A 96 -25.26 8.57 -15.23
CA THR A 96 -24.80 7.19 -15.48
C THR A 96 -23.28 7.07 -15.46
N LEU A 97 -22.55 8.18 -15.63
CA LEU A 97 -21.08 8.22 -15.57
C LEU A 97 -20.53 8.23 -14.14
N SER A 98 -21.39 8.39 -13.13
CA SER A 98 -21.00 8.37 -11.72
C SER A 98 -20.53 6.97 -11.29
N ILE A 99 -19.39 6.93 -10.63
CA ILE A 99 -18.78 5.72 -10.07
C ILE A 99 -18.39 6.01 -8.62
N ASP A 100 -18.74 5.12 -7.69
CA ASP A 100 -18.24 5.17 -6.31
C ASP A 100 -16.80 4.66 -6.26
N TYR A 101 -15.84 5.58 -6.42
CA TYR A 101 -14.41 5.24 -6.38
C TYR A 101 -14.02 4.56 -5.07
N ALA A 102 -14.57 5.01 -3.95
CA ALA A 102 -14.25 4.47 -2.63
C ALA A 102 -14.71 3.01 -2.47
N ARG A 103 -15.73 2.56 -3.24
CA ARG A 103 -16.14 1.15 -3.28
C ARG A 103 -15.13 0.24 -3.97
N HIS A 104 -14.41 0.75 -4.96
CA HIS A 104 -13.52 -0.04 -5.81
C HIS A 104 -12.06 0.00 -5.39
N ILE A 105 -11.62 1.10 -4.77
CA ILE A 105 -10.23 1.25 -4.32
C ILE A 105 -9.99 0.37 -3.10
N ARG A 106 -9.14 -0.65 -3.28
CA ARG A 106 -8.72 -1.56 -2.20
C ARG A 106 -7.31 -1.28 -1.72
N ARG A 107 -6.44 -0.79 -2.60
CA ARG A 107 -5.04 -0.50 -2.32
C ARG A 107 -4.71 0.91 -2.78
N ILE A 108 -4.01 1.66 -1.95
CA ILE A 108 -3.62 3.05 -2.25
C ILE A 108 -2.15 3.23 -1.92
N TRP A 109 -1.40 3.87 -2.81
CA TRP A 109 -0.03 4.28 -2.60
C TRP A 109 0.11 5.78 -2.81
N SER A 110 0.88 6.47 -1.96
CA SER A 110 1.29 7.85 -2.21
C SER A 110 2.78 8.03 -1.95
N THR A 111 3.49 8.58 -2.93
CA THR A 111 4.94 8.82 -2.87
C THR A 111 5.22 10.26 -2.45
N GLU A 112 5.01 11.21 -3.36
CA GLU A 112 5.35 12.60 -3.14
C GLU A 112 4.06 13.40 -3.01
N CYS A 113 3.90 14.00 -1.84
CA CYS A 113 2.82 14.93 -1.55
C CYS A 113 3.39 16.07 -0.70
N HIS A 114 2.96 17.28 -0.99
CA HIS A 114 3.32 18.48 -0.24
C HIS A 114 2.23 18.76 0.78
N GLU A 115 2.66 18.93 2.03
CA GLU A 115 1.79 19.43 3.09
C GLU A 115 1.32 20.86 2.72
N PRO A 116 0.04 21.20 2.94
CA PRO A 116 -0.44 22.56 2.72
C PRO A 116 0.34 23.51 3.63
N ILE A 117 0.96 24.54 3.06
CA ILE A 117 1.68 25.54 3.87
C ILE A 117 0.65 26.38 4.62
N VAL A 118 0.86 26.61 5.92
CA VAL A 118 -0.04 27.36 6.84
C VAL A 118 -0.49 28.74 6.30
N ASN A 119 0.27 29.33 5.36
CA ASN A 119 0.01 30.63 4.76
C ASN A 119 -0.40 30.57 3.26
N GLN A 120 -0.76 29.39 2.74
CA GLN A 120 -1.32 29.31 1.39
C GLN A 120 -2.72 29.95 1.37
N SER A 121 -3.00 30.72 0.31
CA SER A 121 -4.33 31.28 0.11
C SER A 121 -5.37 30.15 0.10
N THR A 122 -6.53 30.38 0.71
CA THR A 122 -7.65 29.43 0.78
C THR A 122 -8.05 28.90 -0.61
N ASP A 123 -7.91 29.71 -1.66
CA ASP A 123 -8.15 29.33 -3.05
C ASP A 123 -7.19 28.25 -3.58
N ARG A 124 -6.03 28.07 -2.94
CA ARG A 124 -5.02 27.04 -3.27
C ARG A 124 -5.02 25.87 -2.29
N TYR A 125 -5.85 25.93 -1.24
CA TYR A 125 -5.96 24.86 -0.28
C TYR A 125 -6.54 23.62 -0.95
N GLN A 126 -5.76 22.55 -0.97
CA GLN A 126 -6.24 21.28 -1.48
C GLN A 126 -7.03 20.60 -0.38
N ASP A 127 -8.34 20.57 -0.58
CA ASP A 127 -9.23 19.82 0.28
C ASP A 127 -8.98 18.31 0.14
N TYR A 128 -8.12 17.78 1.02
CA TYR A 128 -7.84 16.35 1.14
C TYR A 128 -8.96 15.56 1.82
N SER A 129 -10.01 16.22 2.33
CA SER A 129 -11.16 15.54 2.93
C SER A 129 -11.82 14.55 1.97
N LEU A 130 -11.70 14.78 0.67
CA LEU A 130 -12.21 13.89 -0.38
C LEU A 130 -11.54 12.51 -0.40
N LEU A 131 -10.34 12.38 0.16
CA LEU A 131 -9.64 11.11 0.29
C LEU A 131 -10.15 10.29 1.48
N TYR A 132 -10.82 10.90 2.44
CA TYR A 132 -11.27 10.23 3.65
C TYR A 132 -12.13 8.97 3.39
N PRO A 133 -13.15 8.99 2.50
CA PRO A 133 -13.91 7.78 2.17
C PRO A 133 -13.06 6.66 1.56
N ILE A 134 -11.98 7.02 0.87
CA ILE A 134 -11.07 6.07 0.22
C ILE A 134 -10.14 5.46 1.26
N PHE A 135 -9.52 6.28 2.11
CA PHE A 135 -8.65 5.81 3.19
C PHE A 135 -9.38 4.91 4.18
N THR A 136 -10.63 5.25 4.54
CA THR A 136 -11.43 4.43 5.46
C THR A 136 -11.85 3.08 4.84
N LYS A 137 -12.11 3.02 3.53
CA LYS A 137 -12.52 1.78 2.84
C LYS A 137 -11.34 0.95 2.30
N ALA A 138 -10.16 1.53 2.10
CA ALA A 138 -8.97 0.84 1.60
C ALA A 138 -8.53 -0.25 2.58
N TYR A 139 -8.16 -1.40 2.02
CA TYR A 139 -7.68 -2.56 2.77
C TYR A 139 -6.16 -2.50 3.01
N ASP A 140 -5.43 -1.93 2.06
CA ASP A 140 -3.97 -1.82 2.05
C ASP A 140 -3.57 -0.37 1.75
N ILE A 141 -2.96 0.29 2.72
CA ILE A 141 -2.49 1.68 2.59
C ILE A 141 -0.97 1.66 2.56
N GLY A 142 -0.41 2.19 1.49
CA GLY A 142 1.00 2.40 1.28
C GLY A 142 1.34 3.88 1.21
N LEU A 143 2.37 4.31 1.95
CA LEU A 143 2.77 5.71 2.01
C LEU A 143 4.29 5.81 2.05
N ASN A 144 4.85 6.71 1.27
CA ASN A 144 6.14 7.26 1.62
C ASN A 144 5.99 8.17 2.85
N VAL A 145 7.02 8.26 3.70
CA VAL A 145 7.07 9.16 4.86
C VAL A 145 6.74 10.61 4.51
N GLN A 146 7.05 11.07 3.29
CA GLN A 146 6.71 12.40 2.80
C GLN A 146 5.19 12.60 2.63
N ALA A 147 4.45 11.52 2.37
CA ALA A 147 3.01 11.53 2.15
C ALA A 147 2.19 11.15 3.39
N THR A 148 2.81 10.91 4.56
CA THR A 148 2.09 10.47 5.77
C THR A 148 1.08 11.49 6.28
N HIS A 149 1.26 12.77 5.98
CA HIS A 149 0.30 13.81 6.33
C HIS A 149 -1.09 13.55 5.72
N LEU A 150 -1.19 12.87 4.57
CA LEU A 150 -2.48 12.47 3.98
C LEU A 150 -3.27 11.53 4.91
N LEU A 151 -2.57 10.60 5.57
CA LEU A 151 -3.16 9.73 6.56
C LEU A 151 -3.56 10.52 7.82
N PHE A 152 -2.73 11.45 8.26
CA PHE A 152 -3.05 12.28 9.43
C PHE A 152 -4.28 13.16 9.20
N GLU A 153 -4.40 13.76 8.01
CA GLU A 153 -5.60 14.51 7.59
C GLU A 153 -6.83 13.60 7.57
N ALA A 154 -6.73 12.39 7.02
CA ALA A 154 -7.83 11.44 7.04
C ALA A 154 -8.21 10.99 8.46
N LEU A 155 -7.24 10.86 9.38
CA LEU A 155 -7.45 10.52 10.79
C LEU A 155 -7.97 11.70 11.64
N ASN A 156 -7.87 12.93 11.14
CA ASN A 156 -8.37 14.13 11.81
C ASN A 156 -9.68 14.65 11.20
N HIS A 157 -10.27 13.91 10.26
CA HIS A 157 -11.45 14.33 9.52
C HIS A 157 -12.66 14.61 10.46
N PRO A 158 -13.37 15.75 10.32
CA PRO A 158 -14.45 16.15 11.24
C PRO A 158 -15.57 15.12 11.42
N ASN A 159 -15.91 14.37 10.35
CA ASN A 159 -16.92 13.31 10.41
C ASN A 159 -16.59 12.17 11.38
N LEU A 160 -15.34 12.05 11.86
CA LEU A 160 -14.94 11.10 12.90
C LEU A 160 -15.57 11.38 14.26
N TYR A 161 -15.95 12.64 14.53
CA TYR A 161 -16.56 13.07 15.78
C TYR A 161 -18.08 12.92 15.80
N SER A 162 -18.70 12.54 14.67
CA SER A 162 -20.07 12.05 14.69
C SER A 162 -20.09 10.68 15.40
N ASN A 163 -21.08 10.41 16.26
CA ASN A 163 -21.15 9.30 17.25
C ASN A 163 -20.94 7.85 16.75
N ARG A 164 -20.51 7.63 15.51
CA ARG A 164 -20.02 6.37 14.98
C ARG A 164 -18.61 6.59 14.43
N ALA A 165 -17.60 6.33 15.25
CA ALA A 165 -16.23 6.19 14.75
C ALA A 165 -16.26 5.23 13.54
N PRO A 166 -15.71 5.61 12.38
CA PRO A 166 -15.81 4.78 11.19
C PRO A 166 -15.05 3.49 11.44
N ALA A 167 -15.63 2.40 10.98
CA ALA A 167 -14.89 1.18 10.79
C ALA A 167 -13.87 1.41 9.67
N TRP A 168 -12.65 1.77 10.06
CA TRP A 168 -11.50 1.64 9.18
C TRP A 168 -11.44 0.17 8.68
N ASN A 169 -11.23 -0.01 7.39
CA ASN A 169 -11.08 -1.34 6.78
C ASN A 169 -9.61 -1.71 6.55
N CYS A 170 -8.70 -0.77 6.82
CA CYS A 170 -7.28 -0.95 6.61
C CYS A 170 -6.75 -2.03 7.55
N LYS A 171 -6.22 -3.10 6.95
CA LYS A 171 -5.55 -4.20 7.67
C LYS A 171 -4.06 -4.21 7.42
N ARG A 172 -3.59 -3.52 6.37
CA ARG A 172 -2.20 -3.53 5.95
C ARG A 172 -1.69 -2.11 5.78
N LEU A 173 -0.57 -1.83 6.43
CA LEU A 173 0.12 -0.57 6.32
C LEU A 173 1.53 -0.82 5.80
N THR A 174 1.87 -0.16 4.69
CA THR A 174 3.22 -0.16 4.11
C THR A 174 3.78 1.25 4.19
N ILE A 175 4.93 1.44 4.82
CA ILE A 175 5.57 2.75 4.92
C ILE A 175 6.95 2.68 4.31
N ALA A 176 7.29 3.63 3.45
CA ALA A 176 8.61 3.74 2.84
C ALA A 176 9.32 5.04 3.17
N GLY A 177 10.64 4.97 3.34
CA GLY A 177 11.49 6.08 3.73
C GLY A 177 11.82 6.09 5.21
N ASP A 178 12.51 7.14 5.64
CA ASP A 178 13.14 7.20 6.96
C ASP A 178 12.40 8.18 7.88
N ASN A 179 12.58 8.04 9.20
CA ASN A 179 12.08 8.99 10.20
C ASN A 179 10.56 9.14 10.26
N LEU A 180 9.83 8.02 10.23
CA LEU A 180 8.39 8.03 10.46
C LEU A 180 8.04 8.63 11.83
N ARG A 181 7.16 9.65 11.84
CA ARG A 181 6.69 10.32 13.05
C ARG A 181 5.49 9.58 13.66
N TRP A 182 5.78 8.56 14.46
CA TRP A 182 4.74 7.77 15.14
C TRP A 182 3.83 8.59 16.06
N ASN A 183 4.36 9.66 16.67
CA ASN A 183 3.62 10.50 17.62
C ASN A 183 2.25 10.93 17.12
N ALA A 184 2.11 11.30 15.83
CA ALA A 184 0.81 11.70 15.28
C ALA A 184 -0.25 10.58 15.30
N LEU A 185 0.16 9.32 15.25
CA LEU A 185 -0.72 8.15 15.31
C LEU A 185 -0.98 7.70 16.75
N ILE A 186 0.01 7.83 17.65
CA ILE A 186 -0.08 7.34 19.03
C ILE A 186 -0.59 8.39 20.03
N THR A 187 -0.79 9.65 19.65
CA THR A 187 -1.33 10.68 20.57
C THR A 187 -2.83 10.90 20.40
N THR A 188 -3.44 10.39 19.33
CA THR A 188 -4.84 10.65 18.97
C THR A 188 -5.69 9.37 19.06
N ALA A 189 -6.94 9.51 19.51
CA ALA A 189 -7.87 8.37 19.59
C ALA A 189 -8.21 7.74 18.22
N PRO A 190 -8.38 8.51 17.12
CA PRO A 190 -8.50 7.94 15.78
C PRO A 190 -7.25 7.17 15.36
N GLY A 191 -6.06 7.71 15.65
CA GLY A 191 -4.79 7.03 15.38
C GLY A 191 -4.66 5.70 16.12
N HIS A 192 -5.02 5.65 17.40
CA HIS A 192 -5.09 4.39 18.17
C HIS A 192 -6.05 3.39 17.54
N THR A 193 -7.25 3.85 17.18
CA THR A 193 -8.27 2.98 16.58
C THR A 193 -7.78 2.39 15.26
N PHE A 194 -7.11 3.20 14.44
CA PHE A 194 -6.48 2.76 13.20
C PHE A 194 -5.37 1.73 13.45
N LEU A 195 -4.41 2.03 14.33
CA LEU A 195 -3.30 1.13 14.65
C LEU A 195 -3.77 -0.21 15.20
N ARG A 196 -4.83 -0.22 16.02
CA ARG A 196 -5.40 -1.44 16.59
C ARG A 196 -5.97 -2.38 15.54
N GLN A 197 -6.32 -1.91 14.35
CA GLN A 197 -6.92 -2.76 13.32
C GLN A 197 -5.90 -3.39 12.37
N LEU A 198 -4.66 -2.92 12.40
CA LEU A 198 -3.60 -3.43 11.54
C LEU A 198 -3.29 -4.88 11.90
N THR A 199 -3.24 -5.71 10.87
CA THR A 199 -2.78 -7.10 10.97
C THR A 199 -1.44 -7.29 10.28
N HIS A 200 -1.07 -6.41 9.35
CA HIS A 200 0.21 -6.43 8.64
C HIS A 200 0.85 -5.05 8.64
N LEU A 201 2.13 -5.01 9.01
CA LEU A 201 2.96 -3.81 8.94
C LEU A 201 4.22 -4.11 8.12
N THR A 202 4.49 -3.28 7.11
CA THR A 202 5.71 -3.33 6.32
C THR A 202 6.40 -1.99 6.36
N ILE A 203 7.69 -1.95 6.67
CA ILE A 203 8.48 -0.71 6.66
C ILE A 203 9.70 -0.87 5.75
N TRP A 204 9.76 -0.08 4.69
CA TRP A 204 10.88 -0.01 3.76
C TRP A 204 11.73 1.22 4.06
N SER A 205 12.72 1.07 4.94
CA SER A 205 13.72 2.11 5.22
C SER A 205 15.03 1.79 4.49
N VAL A 206 15.68 2.82 3.98
CA VAL A 206 17.03 2.71 3.41
C VAL A 206 17.93 3.50 4.34
N ALA A 207 17.99 3.08 5.61
CA ALA A 207 18.81 3.75 6.59
C ALA A 207 20.26 3.73 6.08
N THR A 208 20.81 4.92 5.85
CA THR A 208 22.22 5.12 5.48
C THR A 208 23.11 5.19 6.71
N SER A 209 22.59 4.84 7.88
CA SER A 209 23.33 4.94 9.13
C SER A 209 24.39 3.84 9.16
N ILE A 210 25.66 4.25 9.08
CA ILE A 210 26.86 3.43 9.31
C ILE A 210 27.02 3.12 10.81
N GLU A 211 26.07 3.55 11.65
CA GLU A 211 26.14 3.32 13.09
C GLU A 211 26.12 1.82 13.39
N ALA A 212 27.03 1.43 14.27
CA ALA A 212 27.43 0.06 14.55
C ALA A 212 26.24 -0.91 14.58
N HIS A 213 26.34 -1.96 13.77
CA HIS A 213 25.36 -3.03 13.75
C HIS A 213 24.98 -3.45 15.17
N ALA A 214 23.69 -3.32 15.51
CA ALA A 214 23.18 -3.92 16.72
C ALA A 214 23.61 -5.39 16.75
N PRO A 215 24.05 -5.93 17.89
CA PRO A 215 24.52 -7.31 17.98
C PRO A 215 23.46 -8.34 17.53
N SER A 216 22.18 -7.95 17.49
CA SER A 216 21.05 -8.76 17.02
C SER A 216 20.87 -8.82 15.50
N GLY A 217 21.59 -8.00 14.72
CA GLY A 217 21.38 -7.87 13.27
C GLY A 217 20.09 -7.16 12.87
N ILE A 218 19.34 -6.61 13.84
CA ILE A 218 18.11 -5.85 13.64
C ILE A 218 18.42 -4.35 13.74
N PRO A 219 17.97 -3.52 12.78
CA PRO A 219 18.18 -2.08 12.85
C PRO A 219 17.56 -1.42 14.09
N ASP A 220 18.28 -0.47 14.70
CA ASP A 220 17.83 0.21 15.94
C ASP A 220 16.49 0.95 15.79
N TRP A 221 16.19 1.44 14.58
CA TRP A 221 14.93 2.13 14.30
C TRP A 221 13.71 1.21 14.46
N VAL A 222 13.88 -0.10 14.30
CA VAL A 222 12.79 -1.09 14.46
C VAL A 222 12.29 -1.09 15.91
N TYR A 223 13.18 -0.89 16.89
CA TYR A 223 12.82 -0.78 18.31
C TYR A 223 12.04 0.50 18.64
N LYS A 224 12.00 1.48 17.72
CA LYS A 224 11.20 2.71 17.86
C LYS A 224 9.79 2.56 17.30
N VAL A 225 9.45 1.42 16.69
CA VAL A 225 8.08 1.12 16.23
C VAL A 225 7.19 0.86 17.46
N PRO A 226 6.05 1.56 17.62
CA PRO A 226 5.18 1.48 18.78
C PRO A 226 4.23 0.28 18.65
N LEU A 227 4.82 -0.92 18.63
CA LEU A 227 4.11 -2.19 18.40
C LEU A 227 3.01 -2.44 19.43
N GLU A 228 3.15 -1.92 20.65
CA GLU A 228 2.18 -2.01 21.73
C GLU A 228 0.79 -1.43 21.37
N PHE A 229 0.72 -0.52 20.39
CA PHE A 229 -0.54 0.03 19.88
C PHE A 229 -1.20 -0.81 18.78
N MET A 230 -0.57 -1.94 18.38
CA MET A 230 -1.02 -2.82 17.31
C MET A 230 -1.31 -4.25 17.82
N PRO A 231 -2.30 -4.43 18.73
CA PRO A 231 -2.60 -5.74 19.33
C PRO A 231 -3.03 -6.82 18.35
N ASN A 232 -3.53 -6.46 17.16
CA ASN A 232 -3.97 -7.41 16.14
C ASN A 232 -2.89 -7.71 15.09
N LEU A 233 -1.66 -7.23 15.28
CA LEU A 233 -0.58 -7.44 14.34
C LEU A 233 -0.24 -8.93 14.27
N THR A 234 -0.24 -9.49 13.07
CA THR A 234 0.11 -10.90 12.81
C THR A 234 1.37 -11.04 11.97
N HIS A 235 1.73 -9.97 11.26
CA HIS A 235 2.83 -9.94 10.32
C HIS A 235 3.58 -8.61 10.44
N PHE A 236 4.90 -8.71 10.56
CA PHE A 236 5.78 -7.55 10.59
C PHE A 236 6.96 -7.80 9.65
N ALA A 237 7.15 -6.88 8.71
CA ALA A 237 8.32 -6.89 7.83
C ALA A 237 9.03 -5.55 7.84
N PHE A 238 10.35 -5.62 7.73
CA PHE A 238 11.19 -4.44 7.59
C PHE A 238 12.44 -4.74 6.77
N SER A 239 12.97 -3.71 6.12
CA SER A 239 14.27 -3.78 5.45
C SER A 239 15.41 -3.93 6.45
N LEU A 240 16.40 -4.74 6.10
CA LEU A 240 17.65 -4.88 6.84
C LEU A 240 18.71 -3.93 6.26
N ASP A 241 19.56 -3.38 7.13
CA ASP A 241 20.62 -2.42 6.75
C ASP A 241 21.79 -3.06 5.98
N VAL A 242 21.71 -4.37 5.68
CA VAL A 242 22.73 -5.10 4.94
C VAL A 242 22.54 -4.86 3.44
N LEU A 243 22.91 -3.67 2.97
CA LEU A 243 23.21 -3.51 1.54
C LEU A 243 24.55 -4.21 1.28
N CYS A 244 24.50 -5.44 0.76
CA CYS A 244 25.70 -6.05 0.18
C CYS A 244 26.24 -5.09 -0.90
N PRO A 245 27.50 -4.63 -0.83
CA PRO A 245 28.08 -3.77 -1.84
C PRO A 245 27.89 -4.39 -3.23
N GLY A 246 27.20 -3.68 -4.13
CA GLY A 246 26.90 -4.17 -5.49
C GLY A 246 25.65 -5.04 -5.63
N SER A 247 24.95 -5.39 -4.55
CA SER A 247 23.63 -6.02 -4.61
C SER A 247 22.56 -4.97 -4.86
N LEU A 248 21.72 -5.21 -5.89
CA LEU A 248 20.53 -4.41 -6.15
C LEU A 248 19.28 -4.99 -5.47
N ALA A 249 19.42 -6.00 -4.62
CA ALA A 249 18.32 -6.55 -3.85
C ALA A 249 18.31 -5.97 -2.43
N MET A 250 17.15 -5.49 -1.97
CA MET A 250 16.97 -5.06 -0.59
C MET A 250 16.49 -6.26 0.25
N PRO A 251 17.29 -6.75 1.23
CA PRO A 251 16.83 -7.78 2.13
C PRO A 251 15.70 -7.22 3.01
N ILE A 252 14.60 -7.96 3.07
CA ILE A 252 13.46 -7.70 3.93
C ILE A 252 13.35 -8.88 4.88
N LEU A 253 13.45 -8.61 6.19
CA LEU A 253 13.11 -9.58 7.19
C LEU A 253 11.59 -9.63 7.32
N VAL A 254 11.03 -10.83 7.23
CA VAL A 254 9.60 -11.08 7.38
C VAL A 254 9.42 -12.00 8.59
N TYR A 255 8.64 -11.54 9.57
CA TYR A 255 8.23 -12.36 10.70
C TYR A 255 6.70 -12.42 10.79
N ALA A 256 6.18 -13.64 10.83
CA ALA A 256 4.77 -13.95 10.91
C ALA A 256 4.53 -14.74 12.19
N LEU A 257 3.59 -14.28 13.03
CA LEU A 257 3.29 -14.97 14.29
C LEU A 257 2.81 -16.40 14.02
N PRO A 258 3.37 -17.40 14.72
CA PRO A 258 2.88 -18.78 14.67
C PRO A 258 1.38 -18.84 14.96
N GLU A 259 0.64 -19.69 14.26
CA GLU A 259 -0.82 -19.80 14.43
C GLU A 259 -1.19 -20.12 15.88
N GLU A 260 -0.37 -20.92 16.56
CA GLU A 260 -0.50 -21.30 17.96
C GLU A 260 -0.48 -20.10 18.92
N THR A 261 0.23 -19.04 18.56
CA THR A 261 0.35 -17.83 19.40
C THR A 261 -0.76 -16.82 19.14
N ARG A 262 -1.54 -16.99 18.07
CA ARG A 262 -2.60 -16.04 17.69
C ARG A 262 -3.73 -16.08 18.71
N GLY A 263 -3.95 -14.95 19.38
CA GLY A 263 -5.02 -14.80 20.36
C GLY A 263 -4.63 -15.17 21.80
N ILE A 264 -3.45 -15.75 22.02
CA ILE A 264 -2.90 -15.96 23.38
C ILE A 264 -2.38 -14.63 23.94
N GLU A 265 -1.71 -13.85 23.10
CA GLU A 265 -1.14 -12.55 23.46
C GLU A 265 -1.44 -11.52 22.36
N PRO A 266 -1.59 -10.22 22.71
CA PRO A 266 -1.58 -9.14 21.72
C PRO A 266 -0.36 -9.23 20.81
N GLY A 267 -0.59 -9.27 19.51
CA GLY A 267 0.45 -9.52 18.52
C GLY A 267 1.62 -8.54 18.59
N GLY A 268 1.34 -7.25 18.79
CA GLY A 268 2.36 -6.23 19.04
C GLY A 268 3.33 -6.56 20.20
N MET A 269 2.82 -7.13 21.29
CA MET A 269 3.64 -7.55 22.43
C MET A 269 4.47 -8.79 22.10
N ALA A 270 3.89 -9.75 21.35
CA ALA A 270 4.63 -10.91 20.86
C ALA A 270 5.80 -10.50 19.96
N PHE A 271 5.60 -9.54 19.05
CA PHE A 271 6.67 -8.96 18.24
C PHE A 271 7.72 -8.23 19.10
N ARG A 272 7.31 -7.48 20.13
CA ARG A 272 8.24 -6.81 21.04
C ARG A 272 9.13 -7.80 21.79
N ARG A 273 8.55 -8.89 22.29
CA ARG A 273 9.32 -9.97 22.95
C ARG A 273 10.30 -10.62 21.99
N TRP A 274 9.85 -10.90 20.76
CA TRP A 274 10.71 -11.47 19.73
C TRP A 274 11.91 -10.55 19.44
N LEU A 275 11.71 -9.24 19.27
CA LEU A 275 12.79 -8.26 19.07
C LEU A 275 13.80 -8.20 20.23
N GLN A 276 13.35 -8.52 21.45
CA GLN A 276 14.17 -8.53 22.68
C GLN A 276 14.81 -9.90 22.97
N SER A 277 14.50 -10.93 22.17
CA SER A 277 15.11 -12.25 22.34
C SER A 277 16.62 -12.21 22.06
N SER A 278 17.35 -13.16 22.62
CA SER A 278 18.80 -13.27 22.43
C SER A 278 19.19 -13.55 20.98
N ILE A 279 18.31 -14.20 20.19
CA ILE A 279 18.58 -14.54 18.80
C ILE A 279 17.28 -14.41 17.96
N PRO A 280 16.87 -13.19 17.59
CA PRO A 280 15.62 -12.98 16.87
C PRO A 280 15.64 -13.53 15.44
N LEU A 281 16.83 -13.77 14.87
CA LEU A 281 16.98 -14.33 13.53
C LEU A 281 16.91 -15.87 13.48
N ASP A 282 17.00 -16.55 14.63
CA ASP A 282 16.91 -18.02 14.73
C ASP A 282 15.48 -18.52 14.88
N SER A 283 14.50 -17.63 15.05
CA SER A 283 13.07 -17.98 15.09
C SER A 283 12.49 -18.21 13.68
N ASP A 284 11.19 -18.49 13.57
CA ASP A 284 10.45 -18.67 12.30
C ASP A 284 10.45 -17.44 11.35
N ALA A 285 11.31 -16.44 11.60
CA ALA A 285 11.58 -15.36 10.68
C ALA A 285 12.26 -15.89 9.40
N PHE A 286 11.95 -15.27 8.26
CA PHE A 286 12.65 -15.54 7.02
C PHE A 286 13.04 -14.25 6.34
N ILE A 287 14.19 -14.28 5.65
CA ILE A 287 14.66 -13.16 4.85
C ILE A 287 14.15 -13.35 3.42
N ARG A 288 13.40 -12.37 2.93
CA ARG A 288 13.00 -12.25 1.53
C ARG A 288 13.82 -11.16 0.88
N TYR A 289 14.34 -11.41 -0.31
CA TYR A 289 15.00 -10.39 -1.09
C TYR A 289 13.96 -9.70 -1.96
N LEU A 290 13.77 -8.41 -1.73
CA LEU A 290 13.02 -7.58 -2.66
C LEU A 290 13.96 -7.25 -3.81
N ASP A 291 13.61 -7.75 -4.99
CA ASP A 291 14.34 -7.41 -6.20
C ASP A 291 14.12 -5.92 -6.51
N LEU A 292 15.15 -5.13 -6.24
CA LEU A 292 15.22 -3.72 -6.58
C LEU A 292 16.23 -3.49 -7.70
N HIS A 293 16.46 -4.46 -8.61
CA HIS A 293 17.32 -4.34 -9.81
C HIS A 293 17.06 -3.08 -10.66
N GLU A 294 15.97 -2.36 -10.37
CA GLU A 294 15.49 -1.14 -11.01
C GLU A 294 15.81 0.17 -10.23
N LEU A 295 16.61 0.12 -9.15
CA LEU A 295 17.03 1.27 -8.30
C LEU A 295 17.84 2.37 -9.01
N VAL A 296 18.21 2.18 -10.27
CA VAL A 296 19.06 3.10 -11.03
C VAL A 296 18.36 4.43 -11.33
N ILE A 297 17.03 4.50 -11.24
CA ILE A 297 16.26 5.67 -11.72
C ILE A 297 15.74 6.55 -10.58
N SER A 298 15.12 5.97 -9.54
CA SER A 298 14.68 6.69 -8.33
C SER A 298 14.18 5.70 -7.27
N ARG A 299 14.55 5.92 -5.99
CA ARG A 299 14.07 5.10 -4.85
C ARG A 299 12.54 5.05 -4.76
N ASN A 300 11.90 6.17 -5.06
CA ASN A 300 10.44 6.33 -5.04
C ASN A 300 9.72 5.39 -6.02
N VAL A 301 10.21 5.32 -7.26
CA VAL A 301 9.64 4.47 -8.32
C VAL A 301 9.75 2.98 -7.95
N CYS A 302 10.80 2.61 -7.22
CA CYS A 302 11.00 1.24 -6.78
C CYS A 302 9.95 0.83 -5.74
N TRP A 303 9.67 1.68 -4.75
CA TRP A 303 8.64 1.42 -3.75
C TRP A 303 7.25 1.37 -4.37
N GLU A 304 6.94 2.28 -5.29
CA GLU A 304 5.69 2.26 -6.06
C GLU A 304 5.51 0.94 -6.80
N THR A 305 6.55 0.49 -7.49
CA THR A 305 6.53 -0.74 -8.30
C THR A 305 6.39 -1.98 -7.40
N ALA A 306 7.14 -2.05 -6.30
CA ALA A 306 7.03 -3.13 -5.32
C ALA A 306 5.62 -3.19 -4.70
N PHE A 307 5.03 -2.04 -4.36
CA PHE A 307 3.67 -2.00 -3.84
C PHE A 307 2.66 -2.44 -4.90
N LEU A 308 2.78 -1.95 -6.14
CA LEU A 308 1.90 -2.31 -7.25
C LEU A 308 1.96 -3.82 -7.55
N ARG A 309 3.16 -4.42 -7.55
CA ARG A 309 3.38 -5.87 -7.68
C ARG A 309 2.80 -6.69 -6.52
N GLY A 310 2.51 -6.03 -5.39
CA GLY A 310 2.01 -6.70 -4.19
C GLY A 310 3.13 -7.37 -3.40
N ASP A 311 4.38 -6.91 -3.52
CA ASP A 311 5.50 -7.49 -2.79
C ASP A 311 5.40 -7.30 -1.28
N ASN A 312 4.61 -6.32 -0.84
CA ASN A 312 4.19 -6.13 0.54
C ASN A 312 3.19 -7.21 1.03
N ASN A 313 2.78 -8.16 0.18
CA ASN A 313 1.81 -9.22 0.50
C ASN A 313 2.42 -10.63 0.61
N VAL A 314 3.73 -10.77 0.57
CA VAL A 314 4.39 -12.09 0.56
C VAL A 314 4.67 -12.56 1.97
N TRP A 315 3.60 -13.00 2.62
CA TRP A 315 3.57 -13.47 4.01
C TRP A 315 3.34 -14.97 4.12
N VAL A 316 3.54 -15.71 3.02
CA VAL A 316 3.34 -17.15 3.02
C VAL A 316 4.44 -17.76 3.89
N GLN A 317 4.08 -18.17 5.10
CA GLN A 317 4.93 -19.00 5.95
C GLN A 317 5.41 -20.20 5.12
N LYS A 318 6.69 -20.57 5.24
CA LYS A 318 7.17 -21.85 4.70
C LYS A 318 6.20 -22.94 5.18
N PRO A 319 5.70 -23.83 4.31
CA PRO A 319 4.93 -24.97 4.77
C PRO A 319 5.77 -25.69 5.83
N ALA A 320 5.19 -25.88 7.02
CA ALA A 320 5.86 -26.50 8.15
C ALA A 320 6.62 -27.74 7.66
N ARG A 321 7.94 -27.78 7.91
CA ARG A 321 8.73 -28.98 7.65
C ARG A 321 8.06 -30.11 8.42
N ARG A 322 7.30 -30.96 7.72
CA ARG A 322 6.81 -32.22 8.28
C ARG A 322 8.06 -32.99 8.72
N THR A 323 8.37 -32.93 10.01
CA THR A 323 9.28 -33.87 10.64
C THR A 323 8.69 -35.24 10.38
N ARG A 324 9.30 -35.98 9.44
CA ARG A 324 9.06 -37.41 9.30
C ARG A 324 9.42 -38.01 10.66
N ARG A 325 8.40 -38.34 11.45
CA ARG A 325 8.57 -39.25 12.59
C ARG A 325 9.14 -40.53 12.00
N ALA A 326 10.37 -40.86 12.42
CA ALA A 326 11.01 -42.14 12.16
C ALA A 326 10.32 -43.23 12.97
#